data_AF-A0A7S3MKY3-F1
#
_entry.id   AF-A0A7S3MKY3-F1
#
_cell.length_a   1.000
_cell.length_b   1.000
_cell.length_c   1.000
_cell.angle_alpha   90.00
_cell.angle_beta   90.00
_cell.angle_gamma   90.00
#
_symmetry.space_group_name_H-M   'P 1'
#
loop_
_entity.id
_entity.type
_entity.pdbx_description
1 polymer ?
#
loop_
_entity_poly.entity_id
_entity_poly.type
_entity_poly.pdbx_seq_one_letter_code
_entity_poly.pdbx_strand_id
1 'polypeptide(L)'
;MLVRNELSALQELDHPHIVHVIELLSDSLSYYCVMELMRHGNLMDHYDRLIQRQESLTELDAANIINQILKALNYMHVMGVVHRDLKMENVMVDFESDYKGREELICKVSDFGFVTVLEAGQTTRQ
;
A
#
# COMPACT_ATOMS: atom_id res chain seq x y z
N MET A 1 2.26 -21.12 12.01
CA MET A 1 3.69 -20.82 12.25
C MET A 1 4.29 -20.07 11.06
N LEU A 2 4.13 -20.55 9.82
CA LEU A 2 4.56 -19.84 8.59
C LEU A 2 3.96 -18.43 8.42
N VAL A 3 2.65 -18.28 8.67
CA VAL A 3 1.94 -16.98 8.57
C VAL A 3 2.53 -15.90 9.49
N ARG A 4 3.06 -16.24 10.68
CA ARG A 4 3.63 -15.24 11.59
C ARG A 4 4.96 -14.67 11.09
N ASN A 5 5.80 -15.48 10.45
CA ASN A 5 7.11 -15.04 9.96
C ASN A 5 6.98 -14.18 8.69
N GLU A 6 6.05 -14.52 7.80
CA GLU A 6 5.79 -13.70 6.62
C GLU A 6 5.14 -12.36 6.99
N LEU A 7 4.22 -12.36 7.97
CA LEU A 7 3.58 -11.13 8.43
C LEU A 7 4.51 -10.26 9.30
N SER A 8 5.47 -10.82 10.03
CA SER A 8 6.45 -10.01 10.78
C SER A 8 7.35 -9.19 9.86
N ALA A 9 7.66 -9.69 8.66
CA ALA A 9 8.38 -8.93 7.65
C ALA A 9 7.61 -7.66 7.21
N LEU A 10 6.28 -7.66 7.31
CA LEU A 10 5.46 -6.48 7.03
C LEU A 10 5.60 -5.39 8.09
N GLN A 11 5.82 -5.77 9.35
CA GLN A 11 6.05 -4.81 10.44
C GLN A 11 7.42 -4.11 10.33
N GLU A 12 8.36 -4.72 9.61
CA GLU A 12 9.68 -4.14 9.32
C GLU A 12 9.66 -3.17 8.14
N LEU A 13 8.59 -3.15 7.34
CA LEU A 13 8.45 -2.21 6.23
C LEU A 13 8.16 -0.81 6.77
N ASP A 14 9.11 0.10 6.56
CA ASP A 14 8.98 1.52 6.90
C ASP A 14 9.29 2.37 5.66
N HIS A 15 8.22 2.83 5.00
CA HIS A 15 8.31 3.61 3.78
C HIS A 15 7.09 4.54 3.63
N PRO A 16 7.25 5.80 3.19
CA PRO A 16 6.16 6.78 3.12
C PRO A 16 4.99 6.38 2.21
N HIS A 17 5.22 5.46 1.26
CA HIS A 17 4.21 4.95 0.32
C HIS A 17 3.80 3.49 0.59
N ILE A 18 4.02 2.98 1.79
CA ILE A 18 3.54 1.67 2.25
C ILE A 18 2.75 1.90 3.54
N VAL A 19 1.57 1.30 3.64
CA VAL A 19 0.76 1.39 4.87
C VAL A 19 1.51 0.71 6.02
N HIS A 20 1.79 1.48 7.06
CA HIS A 20 2.51 1.00 8.23
C HIS A 20 1.65 0.02 9.04
N VAL A 21 2.13 -1.22 9.19
CA VAL A 21 1.54 -2.24 10.05
C VAL A 21 2.07 -2.04 11.47
N ILE A 22 1.20 -1.56 12.36
CA ILE A 22 1.53 -1.25 13.76
C ILE A 22 1.62 -2.54 14.56
N GLU A 23 0.60 -3.39 14.48
CA GLU A 23 0.51 -4.60 15.30
C GLU A 23 -0.29 -5.71 14.62
N LEU A 24 0.12 -6.96 14.86
CA LEU A 24 -0.58 -8.15 14.40
C LEU A 24 -1.03 -8.97 15.60
N LEU A 25 -2.33 -9.10 15.74
CA LEU A 25 -2.97 -9.84 16.83
C LEU A 25 -3.64 -11.09 16.29
N SER A 26 -3.89 -12.05 17.17
CA SER A 26 -4.61 -13.27 16.83
C SER A 26 -5.31 -13.82 18.07
N ASP A 27 -6.52 -14.33 17.89
CA ASP A 27 -7.17 -15.20 18.86
C ASP A 27 -7.42 -16.60 18.26
N SER A 28 -8.25 -17.42 18.90
CA SER A 28 -8.55 -18.77 18.42
C SER A 28 -9.35 -18.81 17.12
N LEU A 29 -9.95 -17.69 16.70
CA LEU A 29 -10.91 -17.62 15.60
C LEU A 29 -10.44 -16.70 14.47
N SER A 30 -9.58 -15.72 14.75
CA SER A 30 -9.27 -14.65 13.80
C SER A 30 -7.87 -14.06 13.98
N TYR A 31 -7.38 -13.47 12.89
CA TYR A 31 -6.21 -12.59 12.87
C TYR A 31 -6.68 -11.15 12.73
N TYR A 32 -6.00 -10.23 13.40
CA TYR A 32 -6.28 -8.81 13.34
C TYR A 32 -5.01 -8.06 12.95
N CYS A 33 -5.12 -7.17 11.97
CA CYS A 33 -4.03 -6.32 11.53
C CYS A 33 -4.37 -4.87 11.91
N VAL A 34 -3.58 -4.30 12.82
CA VAL A 34 -3.66 -2.90 13.21
C VAL A 34 -2.67 -2.13 12.35
N MET A 35 -3.17 -1.14 11.62
CA MET A 35 -2.39 -0.35 10.69
C MET A 35 -2.68 1.14 10.86
N GLU A 36 -1.82 1.99 10.29
CA GLU A 36 -2.12 3.42 10.23
C GLU A 36 -3.45 3.71 9.52
N LEU A 37 -4.13 4.77 9.95
CA LEU A 37 -5.42 5.15 9.39
C LEU A 37 -5.23 6.01 8.14
N MET A 38 -5.75 5.52 7.01
CA MET A 38 -5.84 6.26 5.76
C MET A 38 -7.26 6.80 5.58
N ARG A 39 -7.44 8.12 5.72
CA ARG A 39 -8.77 8.72 5.92
C ARG A 39 -9.65 8.72 4.67
N HIS A 40 -9.04 8.63 3.49
CA HIS A 40 -9.73 8.87 2.23
C HIS A 40 -10.02 7.59 1.43
N GLY A 41 -9.89 6.42 2.06
CA GLY A 41 -10.22 5.12 1.45
C GLY A 41 -9.15 4.66 0.45
N ASN A 42 -9.56 3.84 -0.51
CA ASN A 42 -8.68 3.36 -1.57
C ASN A 42 -8.75 4.24 -2.84
N LEU A 43 -7.80 4.03 -3.75
CA LEU A 43 -7.65 4.78 -4.98
C LEU A 43 -8.81 4.53 -5.95
N MET A 44 -9.41 3.34 -5.96
CA MET A 44 -10.59 3.04 -6.76
C MET A 44 -11.79 3.90 -6.33
N ASP A 45 -12.09 3.94 -5.03
CA ASP A 45 -13.15 4.78 -4.48
C ASP A 45 -12.89 6.27 -4.72
N HIS A 46 -11.62 6.69 -4.65
CA HIS A 46 -11.23 8.06 -4.97
C HIS A 46 -11.50 8.40 -6.44
N TYR A 47 -11.13 7.51 -7.36
CA TYR A 47 -11.38 7.65 -8.78
C TYR A 47 -12.88 7.72 -9.09
N ASP A 48 -13.69 6.86 -8.47
CA ASP A 48 -15.15 6.88 -8.63
C ASP A 48 -15.75 8.21 -8.15
N ARG A 49 -15.23 8.78 -7.05
CA ARG A 49 -15.67 10.11 -6.56
C ARG A 49 -15.34 11.23 -7.54
N LEU A 50 -14.19 11.17 -8.22
CA LEU A 50 -13.84 12.16 -9.26
C LEU A 50 -14.82 12.08 -10.43
N ILE A 51 -15.09 10.87 -10.93
CA ILE A 51 -16.04 10.68 -12.03
C ILE A 51 -17.43 11.20 -11.67
N GLN A 52 -17.91 10.91 -10.46
CA GLN A 52 -19.22 11.39 -9.99
C GLN A 52 -19.31 12.93 -9.97
N ARG A 53 -18.18 13.61 -9.76
CA ARG A 53 -18.06 15.08 -9.78
C ARG A 53 -17.79 15.65 -11.18
N GLN A 54 -17.74 14.80 -12.21
CA GLN A 54 -17.34 15.17 -13.57
C GLN A 54 -15.89 15.70 -13.65
N GLU A 55 -15.05 15.23 -12.74
CA GLU A 55 -13.61 15.47 -12.71
C GLU A 55 -12.86 14.25 -13.27
N SER A 56 -11.60 14.43 -13.66
CA SER A 56 -10.75 13.35 -14.14
C SER A 56 -9.33 13.50 -13.62
N LEU A 57 -8.63 12.37 -13.50
CA LEU A 57 -7.19 12.37 -13.28
C LEU A 57 -6.51 12.81 -14.58
N THR A 58 -5.66 13.83 -14.49
CA THR A 58 -4.77 14.19 -15.59
C THR A 58 -3.66 13.16 -15.72
N GLU A 59 -2.96 13.14 -16.86
CA GLU A 59 -1.78 12.30 -17.04
C GLU A 59 -0.69 12.61 -16.01
N LEU A 60 -0.59 13.87 -15.59
CA LEU A 60 0.33 14.29 -14.52
C LEU A 60 -0.07 13.69 -13.18
N ASP A 61 -1.35 13.70 -12.83
CA ASP A 61 -1.85 13.10 -11.58
C ASP A 61 -1.58 11.59 -11.57
N ALA A 62 -1.91 10.90 -12.67
CA ALA A 62 -1.65 9.48 -12.85
C ALA A 62 -0.16 9.16 -12.74
N ALA A 63 0.71 9.94 -13.38
CA ALA A 63 2.16 9.78 -13.30
C ALA A 63 2.68 9.94 -11.86
N ASN A 64 2.15 10.90 -11.11
CA ASN A 64 2.50 11.10 -9.70
C ASN A 64 2.07 9.93 -8.82
N ILE A 65 0.84 9.43 -9.00
CA ILE A 65 0.33 8.24 -8.29
C ILE A 65 1.22 7.01 -8.59
N ILE A 66 1.48 6.75 -9.87
CA ILE A 66 2.31 5.60 -10.30
C ILE A 66 3.73 5.72 -9.72
N ASN A 67 4.32 6.91 -9.70
CA ASN A 67 5.64 7.14 -9.13
C ASN A 67 5.69 6.81 -7.62
N GLN A 68 4.66 7.19 -6.86
CA GLN A 68 4.56 6.84 -5.44
C GLN A 68 4.47 5.33 -5.23
N ILE A 69 3.62 4.64 -6.01
CA ILE A 69 3.47 3.18 -5.98
C ILE A 69 4.78 2.49 -6.34
N LEU A 70 5.48 2.94 -7.40
CA LEU A 70 6.75 2.33 -7.83
C LEU A 70 7.86 2.49 -6.78
N LYS A 71 7.91 3.61 -6.05
CA LYS A 71 8.84 3.79 -4.92
C LYS A 71 8.57 2.75 -3.83
N ALA A 72 7.30 2.55 -3.48
CA ALA A 72 6.88 1.53 -2.51
C ALA A 72 7.31 0.13 -2.94
N LEU A 73 6.96 -0.27 -4.17
CA LEU A 73 7.31 -1.59 -4.70
C LEU A 73 8.82 -1.80 -4.77
N ASN A 74 9.58 -0.78 -5.20
CA ASN A 74 11.03 -0.87 -5.22
C ASN A 74 11.60 -1.16 -3.83
N TYR A 75 11.11 -0.45 -2.80
CA TYR A 75 11.50 -0.71 -1.42
C TYR A 75 11.13 -2.13 -0.97
N MET A 76 9.88 -2.57 -1.20
CA MET A 76 9.44 -3.93 -0.88
C MET A 76 10.35 -4.99 -1.53
N HIS A 77 10.64 -4.83 -2.83
CA HIS A 77 11.49 -5.77 -3.57
C HIS A 77 12.92 -5.81 -3.04
N VAL A 78 13.50 -4.65 -2.66
CA VAL A 78 14.81 -4.60 -1.98
C VAL A 78 14.79 -5.37 -0.66
N MET A 79 13.64 -5.37 0.02
CA MET A 79 13.43 -6.13 1.26
C MET A 79 13.02 -7.59 1.05
N GLY A 80 13.05 -8.07 -0.20
CA GLY A 80 12.68 -9.46 -0.54
C GLY A 80 11.18 -9.72 -0.44
N VAL A 81 10.36 -8.67 -0.31
CA VAL A 81 8.91 -8.76 -0.18
C VAL A 81 8.25 -8.51 -1.54
N VAL A 82 7.37 -9.41 -1.97
CA VAL A 82 6.58 -9.24 -3.20
C VAL A 82 5.10 -9.15 -2.86
N HIS A 83 4.44 -8.09 -3.34
CA HIS A 83 3.03 -7.82 -3.06
C HIS A 83 2.05 -8.85 -3.66
N ARG A 84 2.26 -9.20 -4.94
CA ARG A 84 1.47 -10.14 -5.77
C ARG A 84 0.01 -9.78 -6.08
N ASP A 85 -0.65 -8.92 -5.32
CA ASP A 85 -2.02 -8.45 -5.61
C ASP A 85 -2.11 -6.91 -5.71
N LEU A 86 -1.27 -6.29 -6.54
CA LEU A 86 -1.30 -4.84 -6.71
C LEU A 86 -2.43 -4.43 -7.66
N LYS A 87 -3.36 -3.63 -7.16
CA LYS A 87 -4.52 -3.08 -7.85
C LYS A 87 -4.99 -1.80 -7.15
N MET A 88 -5.91 -1.04 -7.75
CA MET A 88 -6.33 0.26 -7.22
C MET A 88 -7.03 0.16 -5.86
N GLU A 89 -7.71 -0.95 -5.61
CA GLU A 89 -8.38 -1.28 -4.35
C GLU A 89 -7.37 -1.49 -3.20
N ASN A 90 -6.13 -1.85 -3.54
CA ASN A 90 -5.04 -2.12 -2.60
C ASN A 90 -4.06 -0.93 -2.47
N VAL A 91 -4.45 0.24 -2.97
CA VAL A 91 -3.72 1.50 -2.79
C VAL A 91 -4.59 2.45 -1.99
N MET A 92 -4.17 2.76 -0.77
CA MET A 92 -4.85 3.70 0.10
C MET A 92 -4.46 5.13 -0.23
N VAL A 93 -5.39 6.07 -0.04
CA VAL A 93 -5.18 7.49 -0.32
C VAL A 93 -5.37 8.35 0.92
N ASP A 94 -4.57 9.42 1.00
CA ASP A 94 -4.76 10.53 1.93
C ASP A 94 -4.28 11.84 1.29
N PHE A 95 -4.40 12.96 2.02
CA PHE A 95 -3.91 14.27 1.57
C PHE A 95 -3.00 14.87 2.62
N GLU A 96 -1.85 15.38 2.16
CA GLU A 96 -0.92 16.15 2.97
C GLU A 96 -0.78 17.57 2.42
N SER A 97 -0.61 18.55 3.30
CA SER A 97 -0.39 19.94 2.87
C SER A 97 1.09 20.23 2.75
N ASP A 98 1.51 20.78 1.61
CA ASP A 98 2.85 21.32 1.46
C ASP A 98 3.05 22.60 2.31
N TYR A 99 4.29 23.09 2.40
CA TYR A 99 4.62 24.33 3.13
C TYR A 99 3.96 25.60 2.57
N LYS A 100 3.32 25.51 1.40
CA LYS A 100 2.53 26.58 0.76
C LYS A 100 1.02 26.38 0.95
N GLY A 101 0.60 25.35 1.69
CA GLY A 101 -0.81 25.02 1.94
C GLY A 101 -1.52 24.36 0.76
N ARG A 102 -0.78 23.79 -0.21
CA ARG A 102 -1.38 23.01 -1.29
C ARG A 102 -1.52 21.57 -0.85
N GLU A 103 -2.71 21.00 -1.06
CA GLU A 103 -2.96 19.58 -0.80
C GLU A 103 -2.33 18.72 -1.90
N GLU A 104 -1.55 17.73 -1.48
CA GLU A 104 -0.93 16.71 -2.31
C GLU A 104 -1.57 15.36 -1.98
N LEU A 105 -1.97 14.63 -3.01
CA LEU A 105 -2.48 13.27 -2.88
C LEU A 105 -1.33 12.34 -2.52
N ILE A 106 -1.44 11.68 -1.37
CA ILE A 106 -0.51 10.66 -0.91
C ILE A 106 -1.13 9.28 -1.14
N CYS A 107 -0.38 8.40 -1.79
CA CYS A 107 -0.74 7.02 -2.04
C CYS A 107 0.14 6.07 -1.23
N LYS A 108 -0.47 5.08 -0.58
CA LYS A 108 0.23 4.03 0.15
C LYS A 108 -0.27 2.64 -0.27
N VAL A 109 0.65 1.75 -0.61
CA VAL A 109 0.35 0.34 -0.93
C VAL A 109 -0.09 -0.38 0.35
N SER A 110 -1.15 -1.19 0.25
CA SER A 110 -1.79 -1.92 1.35
C SER A 110 -2.31 -3.29 0.89
N ASP A 111 -2.96 -4.02 1.80
CA ASP A 111 -3.52 -5.36 1.62
C ASP A 111 -2.47 -6.43 1.27
N PHE A 112 -1.72 -6.80 2.31
CA PHE A 112 -0.65 -7.78 2.24
C PHE A 112 -1.14 -9.24 2.36
N GLY A 113 -2.45 -9.51 2.18
CA GLY A 113 -3.02 -10.84 2.32
C GLY A 113 -2.42 -11.90 1.37
N PHE A 114 -1.74 -11.45 0.31
CA PHE A 114 -1.06 -12.31 -0.67
C PHE A 114 0.46 -12.09 -0.71
N VAL A 115 1.06 -11.44 0.28
CA VAL A 115 2.51 -11.22 0.29
C VAL A 115 3.28 -12.54 0.39
N THR A 116 4.49 -12.56 -0.18
CA THR A 116 5.48 -13.60 0.08
C THR A 116 6.86 -12.99 0.26
N VAL A 117 7.69 -13.64 1.08
CA VAL A 117 9.10 -13.29 1.27
C VAL A 117 9.93 -14.25 0.44
N LEU A 118 10.77 -13.71 -0.45
CA LEU A 118 11.65 -14.50 -1.31
C LEU A 118 13.07 -14.55 -0.73
N GLU A 119 13.68 -15.73 -0.76
CA GLU A 119 15.12 -15.87 -0.54
C GLU A 119 15.91 -15.55 -1.83
N ALA A 120 17.19 -15.22 -1.68
CA ALA A 120 18.06 -14.90 -2.80
C ALA A 120 18.09 -16.03 -3.84
N GLY A 121 17.72 -15.73 -5.08
CA GLY A 121 17.68 -16.68 -6.20
C GLY A 121 16.35 -17.39 -6.41
N GLN A 122 15.33 -17.11 -5.59
CA GLN A 122 13.97 -17.61 -5.81
C GLN A 122 13.18 -16.72 -6.78
N THR A 123 12.35 -17.35 -7.60
CA THR A 123 11.37 -16.67 -8.45
C THR A 123 9.97 -17.16 -8.12
N THR A 124 8.99 -16.28 -8.16
CA THR A 124 7.57 -16.65 -7.99
C THR A 124 7.10 -17.38 -9.25
N ARG A 125 6.62 -18.62 -9.10
CA ARG A 125 5.84 -19.30 -10.15
C ARG A 125 4.37 -18.89 -10.00
N GLN A 126 3.77 -18.38 -11.07
CA GLN A 126 2.31 -18.24 -11.19
C GLN A 126 1.68 -19.60 -11.50
#